data_AF-G9AHS4-F1
#
_entry.id   AF-G9AHS4-F1
#
_cell.length_a   1.000
_cell.length_b   1.000
_cell.length_c   1.000
_cell.angle_alpha   90.00
_cell.angle_beta   90.00
_cell.angle_gamma   90.00
#
_symmetry.space_group_name_H-M   'P 1'
#
loop_
_entity.id
_entity.type
_entity.pdbx_description
1 polymer ?
#
loop_
_entity_poly.entity_id
_entity_poly.type
_entity_poly.pdbx_seq_one_letter_code
_entity_poly.pdbx_strand_id
1 'polypeptide(L)'
;MAWQILIGNVAAVSLLISVWMHLHYRLYRLSEVQAKVGFGLMMGLAALLSMVLSVEVDSGYYLDFRSTLLAVSAAYGGLLAILVTGTVTLGRRWA
;
A
#
# COMPACT_ATOMS: atom_id res chain seq x y z
N MET A 1 1.56 -0.23 24.20
CA MET A 1 2.33 -0.74 23.03
C MET A 1 1.70 -0.42 21.67
N ALA A 2 0.36 -0.43 21.51
CA ALA A 2 -0.33 -0.19 20.24
C ALA A 2 0.23 0.98 19.40
N TRP A 3 0.45 2.14 20.03
CA TRP A 3 1.00 3.33 19.38
C TRP A 3 2.37 3.12 18.73
N GLN A 4 3.25 2.28 19.31
CA GLN A 4 4.58 2.01 18.75
C GLN A 4 4.49 1.18 17.47
N ILE A 5 3.55 0.23 17.41
CA ILE A 5 3.32 -0.60 16.23
C ILE A 5 2.73 0.24 15.10
N LEU A 6 1.78 1.15 15.42
CA LEU A 6 1.23 2.09 14.43
C LEU A 6 2.30 3.03 13.85
N ILE A 7 3.19 3.55 14.69
CA ILE A 7 4.34 4.35 14.24
C ILE A 7 5.25 3.51 13.32
N GLY A 8 5.51 2.25 13.68
CA GLY A 8 6.25 1.30 12.84
C GLY A 8 5.58 1.06 11.49
N ASN A 9 4.25 0.95 11.48
CA ASN A 9 3.44 0.80 10.27
C ASN A 9 3.56 2.04 9.36
N VAL A 10 3.41 3.24 9.92
CA VAL A 10 3.63 4.51 9.18
C VAL A 10 5.04 4.57 8.61
N ALA A 11 6.06 4.25 9.40
CA ALA A 11 7.45 4.28 8.97
C ALA A 11 7.69 3.32 7.80
N ALA A 12 7.17 2.10 7.90
CA ALA A 12 7.30 1.07 6.87
C ALA A 12 6.61 1.49 5.55
N VAL A 13 5.38 1.99 5.62
CA VAL A 13 4.64 2.51 4.47
C VAL A 13 5.38 3.71 3.84
N SER A 14 5.88 4.63 4.68
CA SER A 14 6.62 5.82 4.21
C SER A 14 7.91 5.46 3.51
N LEU A 15 8.65 4.46 4.01
CA LEU A 15 9.85 3.95 3.36
C LEU A 15 9.52 3.36 1.98
N LEU A 16 8.44 2.59 1.87
CA LEU A 16 7.98 2.09 0.57
C LEU A 16 7.67 3.24 -0.39
N ILE A 17 6.88 4.22 0.04
CA ILE A 17 6.56 5.39 -0.79
C ILE A 17 7.83 6.14 -1.22
N SER A 18 8.81 6.29 -0.34
CA SER A 18 10.10 6.92 -0.65
C SER A 18 10.90 6.15 -1.71
N VAL A 19 10.97 4.82 -1.58
CA VAL A 19 11.58 3.93 -2.57
C VAL A 19 10.88 4.08 -3.92
N TRP A 20 9.56 4.16 -3.93
CA TRP A 20 8.79 4.37 -5.15
C TRP A 20 9.08 5.70 -5.81
N MET A 21 9.13 6.81 -5.06
CA MET A 21 9.45 8.12 -5.64
C MET A 21 10.82 8.10 -6.33
N HIS A 22 11.81 7.45 -5.74
CA HIS A 22 13.13 7.28 -6.34
C HIS A 22 13.10 6.35 -7.56
N LEU A 23 12.37 5.24 -7.48
CA LEU A 23 12.31 4.26 -8.55
C LEU A 23 11.51 4.79 -9.75
N HIS A 24 10.37 5.46 -9.50
CA HIS A 24 9.52 6.08 -10.49
C HIS A 24 10.30 7.08 -11.36
N TYR A 25 11.21 7.85 -10.76
CA TYR A 25 12.08 8.76 -11.51
C TYR A 25 12.98 8.03 -12.51
N ARG A 26 13.52 6.86 -12.14
CA ARG A 26 14.31 6.01 -13.06
C ARG A 26 13.45 5.28 -14.09
N LEU A 27 12.17 5.10 -13.78
CA LEU A 27 11.18 4.44 -14.61
C LEU A 27 10.45 5.40 -15.57
N TYR A 28 10.94 6.63 -15.75
CA TYR A 28 10.35 7.62 -16.66
C TYR A 28 10.25 7.17 -18.13
N ARG A 29 10.97 6.11 -18.51
CA ARG A 29 10.91 5.49 -19.86
C ARG A 29 9.77 4.46 -20.01
N LEU A 30 9.04 4.14 -18.95
CA LEU A 30 7.92 3.21 -19.00
C LEU A 30 6.71 3.82 -19.72
N SER A 31 5.93 2.97 -20.38
CA SER A 31 4.61 3.35 -20.88
C SER A 31 3.66 3.70 -19.72
N GLU A 32 2.64 4.50 -20.00
CA GLU A 32 1.65 4.93 -19.00
C GLU A 32 0.99 3.74 -18.27
N VAL A 33 0.72 2.65 -19.00
CA VAL A 33 0.15 1.42 -18.42
C VAL A 33 1.13 0.77 -17.45
N GLN A 34 2.40 0.66 -17.81
CA GLN A 34 3.42 0.07 -16.94
C GLN A 34 3.63 0.91 -15.68
N ALA A 35 3.60 2.24 -15.79
CA ALA A 35 3.68 3.13 -14.63
C ALA A 35 2.49 2.93 -13.68
N LYS A 36 1.26 2.84 -14.21
CA LYS A 36 0.04 2.57 -13.42
C LYS A 36 0.06 1.20 -12.74
N VAL A 37 0.52 0.16 -13.45
CA VAL A 37 0.67 -1.19 -12.87
C VAL A 37 1.74 -1.19 -11.78
N GLY A 38 2.90 -0.58 -12.03
CA GLY A 38 3.96 -0.47 -11.04
C GLY A 38 3.51 0.28 -9.79
N PHE A 39 2.78 1.39 -9.96
CA PHE A 39 2.20 2.15 -8.86
C PHE A 39 1.21 1.32 -8.05
N GLY A 40 0.30 0.61 -8.74
CA GLY A 40 -0.66 -0.29 -8.11
C GLY A 40 0.00 -1.43 -7.32
N LEU A 41 1.07 -2.03 -7.86
CA LEU A 41 1.87 -3.04 -7.16
C LEU A 41 2.51 -2.46 -5.90
N MET A 42 3.06 -1.25 -6.00
CA MET A 42 3.70 -0.60 -4.87
C MET A 42 2.73 -0.28 -3.74
N MET A 43 1.56 0.29 -4.08
CA MET A 43 0.49 0.52 -3.11
C MET A 43 -0.02 -0.80 -2.52
N GLY A 44 -0.08 -1.87 -3.33
CA GLY A 44 -0.45 -3.21 -2.89
C GLY A 44 0.54 -3.78 -1.86
N LEU A 45 1.85 -3.66 -2.13
CA LEU A 45 2.89 -4.10 -1.21
C LEU A 45 2.88 -3.29 0.09
N ALA A 46 2.68 -1.96 0.01
CA ALA A 46 2.55 -1.11 1.19
C ALA A 46 1.34 -1.52 2.02
N ALA A 47 0.22 -1.86 1.36
CA ALA A 47 -1.00 -2.27 2.03
C ALA A 47 -0.83 -3.64 2.69
N LEU A 48 -0.19 -4.60 2.01
CA LEU A 48 0.15 -5.89 2.61
C LEU A 48 1.04 -5.74 3.84
N LEU A 49 2.07 -4.91 3.76
CA LEU A 49 2.96 -4.64 4.89
C LEU A 49 2.20 -3.98 6.04
N SER A 50 1.27 -3.08 5.71
CA SER A 50 0.41 -2.45 6.69
C SER A 50 -0.52 -3.44 7.39
N MET A 51 -1.06 -4.42 6.66
CA MET A 51 -1.87 -5.50 7.22
C MET A 51 -1.04 -6.46 8.09
N VAL A 52 0.26 -6.67 7.81
CA VAL A 52 1.17 -7.43 8.70
C VAL A 52 1.34 -6.72 10.04
N LEU A 53 1.46 -5.40 9.99
CA LEU A 53 1.71 -4.52 11.13
C LEU A 53 0.40 -3.96 11.71
N SER A 54 -0.72 -4.65 11.52
CA SER A 54 -2.00 -4.22 12.05
C SER A 54 -2.02 -4.38 13.57
N VAL A 55 -2.80 -3.53 14.23
CA VAL A 55 -3.00 -3.58 15.67
C VAL A 55 -4.47 -3.80 15.94
N GLU A 56 -4.79 -4.78 16.78
CA GLU A 56 -6.14 -4.91 17.33
C GLU A 56 -6.38 -3.78 18.34
N VAL A 57 -7.34 -2.91 18.01
CA VAL A 57 -7.71 -1.74 18.85
C VAL A 57 -8.90 -2.05 19.74
N ASP A 58 -9.82 -2.89 19.23
CA ASP A 58 -11.00 -3.39 19.94
C ASP A 58 -11.30 -4.81 19.44
N SER A 59 -12.12 -5.59 20.15
CA SER A 59 -12.30 -7.03 19.90
C SER A 59 -12.72 -7.34 18.46
N GLY A 60 -11.78 -7.80 17.63
CA GLY A 60 -11.96 -8.06 16.20
C GLY A 60 -11.79 -6.86 15.25
N TYR A 61 -11.47 -5.67 15.76
CA TYR A 61 -11.18 -4.46 14.98
C TYR A 61 -9.68 -4.22 14.88
N TYR A 62 -9.13 -4.46 13.69
CA TYR A 62 -7.74 -4.19 13.34
C TYR A 62 -7.60 -2.83 12.67
N LEU A 63 -6.64 -2.03 13.14
CA LEU A 63 -6.29 -0.75 12.55
C LEU A 63 -5.03 -0.91 11.68
N ASP A 64 -5.14 -0.53 10.42
CA ASP A 64 -4.07 -0.48 9.42
C ASP A 64 -4.31 0.65 8.39
N PHE A 65 -3.41 0.80 7.41
CA PHE A 65 -3.49 1.80 6.34
C PHE A 65 -4.01 1.26 5.00
N ARG A 66 -4.57 0.04 4.96
CA ARG A 66 -4.99 -0.60 3.70
C ARG A 66 -5.99 0.24 2.92
N SER A 67 -7.01 0.75 3.59
CA SER A 67 -8.06 1.56 2.96
C SER A 67 -7.49 2.86 2.39
N THR A 68 -6.59 3.52 3.13
CA THR A 68 -5.86 4.71 2.68
C THR A 68 -5.02 4.41 1.43
N LEU A 69 -4.31 3.30 1.41
CA LEU A 69 -3.45 2.92 0.27
C LEU A 69 -4.26 2.52 -0.96
N LEU A 70 -5.42 1.89 -0.79
CA LEU A 70 -6.38 1.66 -1.87
C LEU A 70 -6.93 2.98 -2.42
N ALA A 71 -7.28 3.92 -1.55
CA ALA A 71 -7.77 5.24 -1.95
C ALA A 71 -6.71 6.04 -2.72
N VAL A 72 -5.46 6.05 -2.25
CA VAL A 72 -4.32 6.65 -2.93
C VAL A 72 -4.09 5.98 -4.29
N SER A 73 -4.14 4.65 -4.35
CA SER A 73 -4.01 3.90 -5.61
C SER A 73 -5.07 4.32 -6.65
N ALA A 74 -6.33 4.41 -6.24
CA ALA A 74 -7.41 4.87 -7.10
C ALA A 74 -7.25 6.33 -7.53
N ALA A 75 -6.92 7.22 -6.59
CA ALA A 75 -6.84 8.65 -6.82
C ALA A 75 -5.72 9.02 -7.80
N TYR A 76 -4.54 8.40 -7.66
CA TYR A 76 -3.36 8.76 -8.46
C TYR A 76 -3.08 7.82 -9.63
N GLY A 77 -3.41 6.53 -9.51
CA GLY A 77 -3.16 5.53 -10.55
C GLY A 77 -4.39 5.11 -11.36
N GLY A 78 -5.58 5.55 -10.96
CA GLY A 78 -6.84 5.23 -11.62
C GLY A 78 -7.27 3.77 -11.48
N LEU A 79 -8.17 3.34 -12.36
CA LEU A 79 -8.81 2.01 -12.28
C LEU A 79 -7.80 0.86 -12.34
N LEU A 80 -6.79 0.95 -13.21
CA LEU A 80 -5.79 -0.12 -13.33
C LEU A 80 -4.97 -0.27 -12.05
N ALA A 81 -4.57 0.84 -11.41
CA ALA A 81 -3.77 0.78 -10.20
C ALA A 81 -4.57 0.19 -9.03
N ILE A 82 -5.82 0.62 -8.82
CA ILE A 82 -6.65 0.06 -7.74
C ILE A 82 -6.96 -1.42 -7.96
N LEU A 83 -7.17 -1.87 -9.21
CA LEU A 83 -7.37 -3.29 -9.50
C LEU A 83 -6.13 -4.09 -9.09
N VAL A 84 -4.94 -3.61 -9.43
CA VAL A 84 -3.68 -4.27 -9.03
C VAL A 84 -3.45 -4.21 -7.52
N THR A 85 -3.67 -3.07 -6.87
CA THR A 85 -3.56 -2.95 -5.40
C THR A 85 -4.58 -3.86 -4.69
N GLY A 86 -5.80 -3.91 -5.23
CA GLY A 86 -6.88 -4.75 -4.74
C GLY A 86 -6.54 -6.24 -4.83
N THR A 87 -6.06 -6.71 -5.98
CA THR A 87 -5.67 -8.12 -6.15
C THR A 87 -4.54 -8.51 -5.21
N VAL A 88 -3.54 -7.64 -5.03
CA VAL A 88 -2.42 -7.88 -4.10
C VAL A 88 -2.92 -7.99 -2.65
N THR A 89 -3.88 -7.17 -2.24
CA THR A 89 -4.41 -7.18 -0.85
C THR A 89 -5.47 -8.25 -0.61
N LEU A 90 -6.15 -8.73 -1.66
CA LEU A 90 -7.20 -9.75 -1.57
C LEU A 90 -6.69 -11.10 -1.06
N GLY A 91 -5.41 -11.43 -1.31
CA GLY A 91 -4.81 -12.69 -0.87
C GLY A 91 -4.73 -12.86 0.66
N ARG A 92 -4.81 -11.76 1.43
CA ARG A 92 -4.58 -11.75 2.88
C ARG A 92 -5.87 -11.60 3.69
N ARG A 93 -6.99 -12.14 3.19
CA ARG A 93 -8.35 -11.86 3.68
C ARG A 93 -8.64 -12.33 5.12
N TRP A 94 -7.73 -13.04 5.79
CA TRP A 94 -7.86 -13.50 7.18
C TRP A 94 -6.47 -13.63 7.82
N ALA A 95 -6.02 -12.62 8.55
CA ALA A 95 -4.97 -12.73 9.55
C ALA A 95 -5.40 -11.92 10.75
#